data_AF-A0A351FFF1-F1
#
_entry.id   AF-A0A351FFF1-F1
#
_cell.length_a   1.000
_cell.length_b   1.000
_cell.length_c   1.000
_cell.angle_alpha   90.00
_cell.angle_beta   90.00
_cell.angle_gamma   90.00
#
_symmetry.space_group_name_H-M   'P 1'
#
loop_
_entity.id
_entity.type
_entity.pdbx_description
1 polymer ?
#
loop_
_entity_poly.entity_id
_entity_poly.type
_entity_poly.pdbx_seq_one_letter_code
_entity_poly.pdbx_strand_id
1 'polypeptide(L)'
;MIRLQEYQPGDVVLPAGELGKGFCILESGVLEVVRDSKVLSEIDMKGSIFGELSEILGLKRDANIIAKTEAKVRHVEESVADIVRKNPKVAIKLIKTLGRRLYRMNRIAAKEIEDKDTHNISNTLGVTVLVVDDKPNIIRQLSDIFQRSEWVVKSASDEASALRACEDSTFSAILISMALPNDTAVDLRRKLKTNHNVLNTPVIGMIVKGDEVAQKKALDAGFADCVTKPFDANKTEAVMYKVMNLDSSARYFKFVDDYLFFKLPPELSTFVLDDIKENMDKRIRNTINEGILKLIIDVSFLEEVDENAIEIVGEFAEKIEDMKLPMRGAIIATGEDADMWNNLDGCEEWGICEDLDDAKEHLAKDPEELEEE
;
A
#
# COMPACT_ATOMS: atom_id res chain seq x y z
N MET A 1 -39.40 -2.74 16.99
CA MET A 1 -39.05 -3.46 18.23
C MET A 1 -37.59 -3.86 18.11
N ILE A 2 -36.78 -3.66 19.15
CA ILE A 2 -35.37 -4.09 19.15
C ILE A 2 -35.30 -5.37 19.97
N ARG A 3 -34.81 -6.47 19.39
CA ARG A 3 -34.63 -7.74 20.10
C ARG A 3 -33.22 -8.27 19.92
N LEU A 4 -32.63 -8.83 20.97
CA LEU A 4 -31.38 -9.57 20.89
C LEU A 4 -31.71 -11.05 20.75
N GLN A 5 -31.04 -11.75 19.84
CA GLN A 5 -31.24 -13.17 19.60
C GLN A 5 -29.89 -13.88 19.45
N GLU A 6 -29.82 -15.08 19.99
CA GLU A 6 -28.67 -15.98 19.91
C GLU A 6 -28.90 -17.03 18.83
N TYR A 7 -27.83 -17.36 18.12
CA TYR A 7 -27.82 -18.30 17.01
C TYR A 7 -26.69 -19.30 17.18
N GLN A 8 -26.97 -20.57 16.90
CA GLN A 8 -25.99 -21.65 16.86
C GLN A 8 -25.38 -21.77 15.45
N PRO A 9 -24.18 -22.36 15.32
CA PRO A 9 -23.59 -22.65 14.02
C PRO A 9 -24.57 -23.41 13.10
N GLY A 10 -24.78 -22.88 11.90
CA GLY A 10 -25.71 -23.40 10.90
C GLY A 10 -27.11 -22.77 10.93
N ASP A 11 -27.47 -21.99 11.96
CA ASP A 11 -28.77 -21.34 12.03
C ASP A 11 -28.90 -20.24 10.96
N VAL A 12 -30.08 -20.16 10.34
CA VAL A 12 -30.42 -19.07 9.40
C VAL A 12 -30.84 -17.84 10.19
N VAL A 13 -30.04 -16.78 10.11
CA VAL A 13 -30.30 -15.48 10.75
C VAL A 13 -31.27 -14.66 9.90
N LEU A 14 -31.06 -14.60 8.59
CA LEU A 14 -31.96 -13.93 7.64
C LEU A 14 -32.09 -14.79 6.37
N PRO A 15 -33.30 -15.24 6.00
CA PRO A 15 -33.49 -16.03 4.78
C PRO A 15 -33.53 -15.17 3.51
N ALA A 16 -33.09 -15.75 2.39
CA ALA A 16 -33.27 -15.19 1.06
C ALA A 16 -34.76 -15.22 0.63
N GLY A 17 -35.12 -14.37 -0.33
CA GLY A 17 -36.46 -14.35 -0.94
C GLY A 17 -37.53 -13.59 -0.15
N GLU A 18 -37.20 -13.11 1.05
CA GLU A 18 -38.09 -12.31 1.88
C GLU A 18 -37.84 -10.80 1.72
N LEU A 19 -38.90 -10.00 1.85
CA LEU A 19 -38.77 -8.56 2.06
C LEU A 19 -38.31 -8.31 3.49
N GLY A 20 -37.21 -7.59 3.63
CA GLY A 20 -36.68 -7.18 4.91
C GLY A 20 -37.48 -6.05 5.53
N LYS A 21 -37.44 -5.99 6.86
CA LYS A 21 -37.96 -4.90 7.68
C LYS A 21 -36.89 -4.53 8.69
N GLY A 22 -36.41 -3.30 8.60
CA GLY A 22 -35.27 -2.78 9.34
C GLY A 22 -33.95 -3.47 8.99
N PHE A 23 -33.11 -3.67 10.00
CA PHE A 23 -31.77 -4.23 9.84
C PHE A 23 -31.34 -4.99 11.10
N CYS A 24 -30.19 -5.64 11.02
CA CYS A 24 -29.57 -6.36 12.13
C CYS A 24 -28.20 -5.76 12.45
N ILE A 25 -27.77 -5.89 13.70
CA ILE A 25 -26.44 -5.53 14.18
C ILE A 25 -25.79 -6.78 14.78
N LEU A 26 -24.56 -7.09 14.37
CA LEU A 26 -23.78 -8.17 14.95
C LEU A 26 -23.18 -7.73 16.31
N GLU A 27 -23.49 -8.43 17.39
CA GLU A 27 -22.92 -8.16 18.73
C GLU A 27 -21.70 -9.04 19.00
N SER A 28 -21.72 -10.29 18.54
CA SER A 28 -20.59 -11.24 18.63
C SER A 28 -20.79 -12.42 17.67
N GLY A 29 -19.70 -13.10 17.33
CA GLY A 29 -19.70 -14.28 16.44
C GLY A 29 -19.41 -13.94 14.99
N VAL A 30 -19.51 -14.94 14.11
CA VAL A 30 -19.26 -14.82 12.67
C VAL A 30 -20.47 -15.31 11.88
N LEU A 31 -20.88 -14.54 10.87
CA LEU A 31 -21.96 -14.87 9.96
C LEU A 31 -21.44 -14.99 8.52
N GLU A 32 -22.08 -15.84 7.73
CA GLU A 32 -21.79 -16.04 6.31
C GLU A 32 -22.97 -15.55 5.45
N VAL A 33 -22.65 -14.86 4.35
CA VAL A 33 -23.61 -14.49 3.30
C VAL A 33 -23.58 -15.56 2.22
N VAL A 34 -24.67 -16.31 2.05
CA VAL A 34 -24.72 -17.49 1.19
C VAL A 34 -25.76 -17.34 0.08
N ARG A 35 -25.34 -17.49 -1.17
CA ARG A 35 -26.21 -17.53 -2.37
C ARG A 35 -25.88 -18.77 -3.20
N ASP A 36 -26.90 -19.50 -3.64
CA ASP A 36 -26.75 -20.71 -4.48
C ASP A 36 -25.69 -21.69 -3.96
N SER A 37 -25.70 -21.92 -2.64
CA SER A 37 -24.73 -22.78 -1.91
C SER A 37 -23.27 -22.30 -1.95
N LYS A 38 -23.00 -21.06 -2.37
CA LYS A 38 -21.68 -20.42 -2.31
C LYS A 38 -21.65 -19.34 -1.23
N VAL A 39 -20.58 -19.32 -0.44
CA VAL A 39 -20.28 -18.24 0.50
C VAL A 39 -19.73 -17.05 -0.30
N LEU A 40 -20.43 -15.91 -0.22
CA LEU A 40 -20.06 -14.68 -0.92
C LEU A 40 -19.15 -13.79 -0.06
N SER A 41 -19.39 -13.76 1.25
CA SER A 41 -18.64 -12.94 2.21
C SER A 41 -18.92 -13.35 3.65
N GLU A 42 -18.06 -12.95 4.57
CA GLU A 42 -18.26 -13.09 6.02
C GLU A 42 -18.57 -11.74 6.68
N ILE A 43 -19.31 -11.79 7.80
CA ILE A 43 -19.59 -10.68 8.70
C ILE A 43 -19.09 -11.09 10.09
N ASP A 44 -17.97 -10.55 10.51
CA ASP A 44 -17.21 -10.95 11.71
C ASP A 44 -16.93 -9.78 12.66
N MET A 45 -17.09 -8.54 12.19
CA MET A 45 -16.87 -7.35 13.02
C MET A 45 -18.10 -7.02 13.88
N LYS A 46 -17.90 -6.92 15.19
CA LYS A 46 -18.89 -6.37 16.14
C LYS A 46 -19.36 -4.98 15.71
N GLY A 47 -20.66 -4.73 15.82
CA GLY A 47 -21.31 -3.49 15.38
C GLY A 47 -21.60 -3.42 13.88
N SER A 48 -21.31 -4.48 13.11
CA SER A 48 -21.66 -4.54 11.68
C SER A 48 -23.17 -4.51 11.48
N ILE A 49 -23.62 -3.61 10.60
CA ILE A 49 -25.02 -3.54 10.16
C ILE A 49 -25.22 -4.40 8.91
N PHE A 50 -26.27 -5.21 8.89
CA PHE A 50 -26.62 -6.06 7.75
C PHE A 50 -28.14 -6.26 7.60
N GLY A 51 -28.56 -6.71 6.42
CA GLY A 51 -29.96 -6.96 6.09
C GLY A 51 -30.78 -5.72 5.73
N GLU A 52 -30.18 -4.53 5.75
CA GLU A 52 -30.78 -3.22 5.50
C GLU A 52 -31.20 -3.00 4.05
N LEU A 53 -30.43 -3.57 3.10
CA LEU A 53 -30.59 -3.30 1.66
C LEU A 53 -31.97 -3.67 1.14
N SER A 54 -32.56 -4.73 1.70
CA SER A 54 -33.88 -5.22 1.28
C SER A 54 -34.97 -4.18 1.52
N GLU A 55 -34.96 -3.53 2.70
CA GLU A 55 -35.93 -2.46 2.98
C GLU A 55 -35.57 -1.16 2.26
N ILE A 56 -34.29 -0.79 2.22
CA ILE A 56 -33.82 0.46 1.58
C ILE A 56 -34.15 0.48 0.08
N LEU A 57 -33.93 -0.63 -0.63
CA LEU A 57 -34.15 -0.73 -2.07
C LEU A 57 -35.56 -1.23 -2.42
N GLY A 58 -36.33 -1.70 -1.45
CA GLY A 58 -37.63 -2.34 -1.69
C GLY A 58 -37.52 -3.67 -2.47
N LEU A 59 -36.39 -4.36 -2.35
CA LEU A 59 -36.10 -5.62 -3.04
C LEU A 59 -36.12 -6.78 -2.05
N LYS A 60 -36.44 -7.99 -2.50
CA LYS A 60 -36.29 -9.21 -1.68
C LYS A 60 -34.81 -9.48 -1.40
N ARG A 61 -34.50 -10.13 -0.28
CA ARG A 61 -33.13 -10.53 0.05
C ARG A 61 -32.60 -11.51 -1.00
N ASP A 62 -31.44 -11.21 -1.55
CA ASP A 62 -30.83 -12.04 -2.60
C ASP A 62 -29.90 -13.15 -2.06
N ALA A 63 -29.70 -13.22 -0.75
CA ALA A 63 -28.81 -14.19 -0.10
C ALA A 63 -29.31 -14.52 1.31
N ASN A 64 -28.96 -15.71 1.78
CA ASN A 64 -29.16 -16.12 3.17
C ASN A 64 -28.03 -15.56 4.02
N ILE A 65 -28.33 -15.22 5.27
CA ILE A 65 -27.33 -14.96 6.30
C ILE A 65 -27.40 -16.14 7.27
N ILE A 66 -26.28 -16.84 7.42
CA ILE A 66 -26.18 -18.06 8.23
C ILE A 66 -25.12 -17.84 9.30
N ALA A 67 -25.38 -18.30 10.53
CA ALA A 67 -24.39 -18.25 11.59
C ALA A 67 -23.29 -19.29 11.35
N LYS A 68 -22.03 -18.87 11.27
CA LYS A 68 -20.86 -19.75 11.11
C LYS A 68 -20.36 -20.24 12.46
N THR A 69 -20.38 -19.35 13.46
CA THR A 69 -20.10 -19.66 14.87
C THR A 69 -21.35 -19.40 15.70
N GLU A 70 -21.30 -19.67 17.00
CA GLU A 70 -22.27 -19.09 17.93
C GLU A 70 -22.24 -17.56 17.78
N ALA A 71 -23.41 -16.95 17.59
CA ALA A 71 -23.53 -15.54 17.26
C ALA A 71 -24.68 -14.86 18.02
N LYS A 72 -24.45 -13.61 18.42
CA LYS A 72 -25.45 -12.73 19.02
C LYS A 72 -25.79 -11.63 18.05
N VAL A 73 -27.06 -11.52 17.69
CA VAL A 73 -27.55 -10.57 16.70
C VAL A 73 -28.69 -9.74 17.28
N ARG A 74 -28.56 -8.42 17.18
CA ARG A 74 -29.62 -7.48 17.53
C ARG A 74 -30.45 -7.18 16.30
N HIS A 75 -31.72 -7.60 16.31
CA HIS A 75 -32.69 -7.29 15.27
C HIS A 75 -33.39 -5.98 15.58
N VAL A 76 -33.37 -5.07 14.61
CA VAL A 76 -34.06 -3.79 14.65
C VAL A 76 -35.26 -3.90 13.71
N GLU A 77 -36.43 -4.28 14.23
CA GLU A 77 -37.66 -4.51 13.44
C GLU A 77 -38.51 -3.24 13.31
N GLU A 78 -37.86 -2.11 13.11
CA GLU A 78 -38.47 -0.81 12.80
C GLU A 78 -37.99 -0.37 11.42
N SER A 79 -38.83 0.36 10.68
CA SER A 79 -38.44 0.76 9.32
C SER A 79 -37.19 1.64 9.35
N VAL A 80 -36.30 1.48 8.37
CA VAL A 80 -35.10 2.34 8.24
C VAL A 80 -35.49 3.82 8.24
N ALA A 81 -36.61 4.18 7.61
CA ALA A 81 -37.08 5.57 7.59
C ALA A 81 -37.44 6.09 8.99
N ASP A 82 -38.17 5.30 9.79
CA ASP A 82 -38.62 5.74 11.11
C ASP A 82 -37.46 5.80 12.11
N ILE A 83 -36.52 4.84 12.06
CA ILE A 83 -35.35 4.87 12.93
C ILE A 83 -34.39 6.01 12.57
N VAL A 84 -34.25 6.34 11.29
CA VAL A 84 -33.46 7.51 10.86
C VAL A 84 -34.11 8.81 11.32
N ARG A 85 -35.45 8.93 11.26
CA ARG A 85 -36.17 10.09 11.81
C ARG A 85 -35.96 10.25 13.31
N LYS A 86 -35.96 9.14 14.06
CA LYS A 86 -35.74 9.14 15.52
C LYS A 86 -34.29 9.36 15.91
N ASN A 87 -33.35 8.85 15.12
CA ASN A 87 -31.91 8.93 15.37
C ASN A 87 -31.13 9.13 14.06
N PRO A 88 -30.90 10.39 13.65
CA PRO A 88 -30.18 10.70 12.41
C PRO A 88 -28.76 10.13 12.33
N LYS A 89 -28.09 9.87 13.48
CA LYS A 89 -26.75 9.24 13.50
C LYS A 89 -26.76 7.85 12.84
N VAL A 90 -27.90 7.15 12.87
CA VAL A 90 -28.08 5.85 12.19
C VAL A 90 -27.92 5.99 10.67
N ALA A 91 -28.40 7.09 10.08
CA ALA A 91 -28.24 7.34 8.64
C ALA A 91 -26.76 7.46 8.26
N ILE A 92 -25.96 8.16 9.07
CA ILE A 92 -24.52 8.31 8.84
C ILE A 92 -23.83 6.94 8.86
N LYS A 93 -24.17 6.09 9.84
CA LYS A 93 -23.59 4.73 9.93
C LYS A 93 -23.99 3.86 8.74
N LEU A 94 -25.27 3.88 8.33
CA LEU A 94 -25.76 3.15 7.16
C LEU A 94 -25.08 3.62 5.87
N ILE A 95 -24.97 4.94 5.64
CA ILE A 95 -24.29 5.52 4.47
C ILE A 95 -22.82 5.08 4.43
N LYS A 96 -22.10 5.17 5.55
CA LYS A 96 -20.70 4.72 5.63
C LYS A 96 -20.56 3.23 5.34
N THR A 97 -21.42 2.39 5.91
CA THR A 97 -21.40 0.93 5.68
C THR A 97 -21.69 0.59 4.21
N LEU A 98 -22.73 1.18 3.63
CA LEU A 98 -23.10 0.95 2.22
C LEU A 98 -22.05 1.50 1.25
N GLY A 99 -21.51 2.69 1.52
CA GLY A 99 -20.45 3.30 0.72
C GLY A 99 -19.19 2.43 0.67
N ARG A 100 -18.74 1.89 1.82
CA ARG A 100 -17.61 0.96 1.89
C ARG A 100 -17.88 -0.32 1.10
N ARG A 101 -19.08 -0.89 1.20
CA ARG A 101 -19.47 -2.09 0.43
C ARG A 101 -19.49 -1.83 -1.07
N LEU A 102 -20.11 -0.74 -1.51
CA LEU A 102 -20.16 -0.33 -2.91
C LEU A 102 -18.74 -0.10 -3.45
N TYR A 103 -17.89 0.57 -2.68
CA TYR A 103 -16.49 0.79 -3.05
C TYR A 103 -15.73 -0.53 -3.24
N ARG A 104 -15.85 -1.48 -2.30
CA ARG A 104 -15.25 -2.82 -2.43
C ARG A 104 -15.77 -3.59 -3.66
N MET A 105 -17.09 -3.56 -3.90
CA MET A 105 -17.70 -4.19 -5.07
C MET A 105 -17.21 -3.57 -6.37
N ASN A 106 -17.16 -2.24 -6.44
CA ASN A 106 -16.66 -1.52 -7.60
C ASN A 106 -15.18 -1.79 -7.82
N ARG A 107 -14.35 -1.97 -6.79
CA ARG A 107 -12.95 -2.41 -6.94
C ARG A 107 -12.82 -3.83 -7.50
N ILE A 108 -13.69 -4.76 -7.10
CA ILE A 108 -13.66 -6.14 -7.64
C ILE A 108 -14.13 -6.16 -9.10
N ALA A 109 -15.18 -5.40 -9.43
CA ALA A 109 -15.66 -5.26 -10.80
C ALA A 109 -14.68 -4.46 -11.68
N ALA A 110 -14.02 -3.46 -11.11
CA ALA A 110 -12.96 -2.72 -11.76
C ALA A 110 -11.75 -3.62 -11.99
N LYS A 111 -11.37 -4.53 -11.09
CA LYS A 111 -10.30 -5.53 -11.34
C LYS A 111 -10.49 -6.37 -12.60
N GLU A 112 -11.72 -6.59 -13.09
CA GLU A 112 -11.97 -7.27 -14.38
C GLU A 112 -11.86 -6.34 -15.61
N ILE A 113 -11.85 -5.02 -15.39
CA ILE A 113 -11.68 -3.96 -16.41
C ILE A 113 -10.27 -3.33 -16.34
N GLU A 114 -9.60 -3.43 -15.18
CA GLU A 114 -8.32 -2.82 -14.81
C GLU A 114 -7.09 -3.59 -15.31
N ASP A 115 -7.25 -4.68 -16.07
CA ASP A 115 -6.16 -5.32 -16.81
C ASP A 115 -5.61 -4.44 -17.96
N LYS A 116 -6.15 -3.22 -18.16
CA LYS A 116 -5.67 -2.29 -19.17
C LYS A 116 -5.22 -0.91 -18.70
N ASP A 117 -5.66 -0.37 -17.55
CA ASP A 117 -5.45 1.07 -17.29
C ASP A 117 -5.04 1.49 -15.86
N THR A 118 -4.73 0.57 -14.94
CA THR A 118 -4.18 0.94 -13.62
C THR A 118 -2.91 0.16 -13.30
N HIS A 119 -1.79 0.65 -13.82
CA HIS A 119 -0.51 0.45 -13.15
C HIS A 119 -0.52 1.13 -11.78
N ASN A 120 0.20 0.51 -10.82
CA ASN A 120 0.81 1.14 -9.65
C ASN A 120 0.06 1.22 -8.32
N ILE A 121 -0.47 0.10 -7.79
CA ILE A 121 -0.60 -0.05 -6.31
C ILE A 121 -0.08 -1.42 -5.77
N SER A 122 0.24 -2.44 -6.57
CA SER A 122 0.83 -3.68 -6.01
C SER A 122 1.54 -4.57 -7.04
N ASN A 123 2.73 -4.18 -7.53
CA ASN A 123 3.52 -5.12 -8.34
C ASN A 123 5.05 -4.99 -8.17
N THR A 124 5.52 -4.84 -6.93
CA THR A 124 6.93 -5.16 -6.61
C THR A 124 7.18 -6.67 -6.53
N LEU A 125 6.13 -7.47 -6.28
CA LEU A 125 6.17 -8.94 -6.31
C LEU A 125 6.33 -9.42 -7.76
N GLY A 126 7.56 -9.81 -8.12
CA GLY A 126 7.89 -10.38 -9.44
C GLY A 126 8.89 -9.57 -10.27
N VAL A 127 9.45 -8.48 -9.74
CA VAL A 127 10.49 -7.72 -10.45
C VAL A 127 11.76 -8.55 -10.56
N THR A 128 12.20 -8.81 -11.80
CA THR A 128 13.46 -9.52 -12.08
C THR A 128 14.38 -8.60 -12.88
N VAL A 129 15.58 -8.36 -12.35
CA VAL A 129 16.59 -7.47 -12.93
C VAL A 129 17.77 -8.30 -13.45
N LEU A 130 18.22 -8.02 -14.68
CA LEU A 130 19.46 -8.59 -15.21
C LEU A 130 20.62 -7.61 -14.99
N VAL A 131 21.69 -8.07 -14.34
CA VAL A 131 22.92 -7.29 -14.14
C VAL A 131 24.04 -7.88 -15.00
N VAL A 132 24.62 -7.05 -15.87
CA VAL A 132 25.72 -7.42 -16.77
C VAL A 132 27.00 -6.72 -16.34
N ASP A 133 27.88 -7.47 -15.67
CA ASP A 133 29.20 -7.01 -15.19
C ASP A 133 30.14 -8.20 -15.05
N ASP A 134 31.42 -8.02 -15.40
CA ASP A 134 32.44 -9.07 -15.30
C ASP A 134 32.96 -9.26 -13.87
N LYS A 135 32.63 -8.36 -12.94
CA LYS A 135 33.09 -8.38 -11.54
C LYS A 135 32.00 -8.95 -10.62
N PRO A 136 32.20 -10.13 -10.02
CA PRO A 136 31.22 -10.74 -9.10
C PRO A 136 30.84 -9.86 -7.92
N ASN A 137 31.76 -9.03 -7.42
CA ASN A 137 31.47 -8.12 -6.31
C ASN A 137 30.43 -7.05 -6.66
N ILE A 138 30.39 -6.59 -7.91
CA ILE A 138 29.39 -5.63 -8.39
C ILE A 138 28.01 -6.28 -8.43
N ILE A 139 27.92 -7.51 -8.94
CA ILE A 139 26.69 -8.31 -8.96
C ILE A 139 26.17 -8.53 -7.54
N ARG A 140 27.05 -8.90 -6.61
CA ARG A 140 26.69 -9.11 -5.20
C ARG A 140 26.14 -7.84 -4.56
N GLN A 141 26.84 -6.71 -4.73
CA GLN A 141 26.40 -5.43 -4.17
C GLN A 141 25.01 -5.02 -4.66
N LEU A 142 24.71 -5.20 -5.94
CA LEU A 142 23.37 -4.92 -6.48
C LEU A 142 22.32 -5.94 -6.02
N SER A 143 22.71 -7.20 -5.84
CA SER A 143 21.82 -8.23 -5.26
C SER A 143 21.40 -7.85 -3.85
N ASP A 144 22.36 -7.40 -3.01
CA ASP A 144 22.09 -6.96 -1.64
C ASP A 144 21.18 -5.70 -1.61
N ILE A 145 21.40 -4.74 -2.52
CA ILE A 145 20.55 -3.55 -2.65
C ILE A 145 19.11 -3.96 -3.02
N PHE A 146 18.96 -4.75 -4.08
CA PHE A 146 17.64 -5.10 -4.64
C PHE A 146 16.87 -6.13 -3.79
N GLN A 147 17.55 -6.89 -2.94
CA GLN A 147 16.92 -7.78 -1.97
C GLN A 147 16.03 -7.01 -0.97
N ARG A 148 16.37 -5.76 -0.62
CA ARG A 148 15.56 -4.91 0.27
C ARG A 148 14.16 -4.63 -0.29
N SER A 149 14.05 -4.58 -1.62
CA SER A 149 12.80 -4.40 -2.36
C SER A 149 12.17 -5.74 -2.82
N GLU A 150 12.68 -6.88 -2.34
CA GLU A 150 12.26 -8.24 -2.72
C GLU A 150 12.39 -8.54 -4.23
N TRP A 151 13.30 -7.86 -4.92
CA TRP A 151 13.53 -8.07 -6.35
C TRP A 151 14.54 -9.20 -6.60
N VAL A 152 14.33 -9.93 -7.68
CA VAL A 152 15.21 -11.04 -8.09
C VAL A 152 16.30 -10.52 -9.01
N VAL A 153 17.57 -10.78 -8.68
CA VAL A 153 18.69 -10.45 -9.55
C VAL A 153 19.17 -11.70 -10.30
N LYS A 154 19.16 -11.63 -11.64
CA LYS A 154 19.94 -12.54 -12.49
C LYS A 154 21.19 -11.82 -12.97
N SER A 155 22.24 -12.57 -13.27
CA SER A 155 23.51 -12.00 -13.70
C SER A 155 24.04 -12.61 -14.98
N ALA A 156 24.84 -11.82 -15.70
CA ALA A 156 25.62 -12.23 -16.86
C ALA A 156 27.00 -11.57 -16.78
N SER A 157 28.04 -12.30 -17.14
CA SER A 157 29.43 -11.81 -17.09
C SER A 157 29.90 -11.17 -18.39
N ASP A 158 29.16 -11.38 -19.47
CA ASP A 158 29.54 -10.98 -20.82
C ASP A 158 28.31 -10.82 -21.73
N GLU A 159 28.54 -10.31 -22.94
CA GLU A 159 27.50 -10.09 -23.94
C GLU A 159 26.74 -11.39 -24.30
N ALA A 160 27.46 -12.51 -24.46
CA ALA A 160 26.87 -13.77 -24.93
C ALA A 160 25.99 -14.43 -23.86
N SER A 161 26.39 -14.38 -22.60
CA SER A 161 25.57 -14.83 -21.46
C SER A 161 24.37 -13.91 -21.23
N ALA A 162 24.52 -12.59 -21.41
CA ALA A 162 23.42 -11.64 -21.30
C ALA A 162 22.33 -11.87 -22.36
N LEU A 163 22.74 -12.08 -23.62
CA LEU A 163 21.81 -12.37 -24.71
C LEU A 163 21.07 -13.70 -24.51
N ARG A 164 21.78 -14.77 -24.12
CA ARG A 164 21.15 -16.07 -23.78
C ARG A 164 20.15 -15.94 -22.64
N ALA A 165 20.51 -15.21 -21.58
CA ALA A 165 19.58 -14.97 -20.47
C ALA A 165 18.29 -14.26 -20.92
N CYS A 166 18.38 -13.37 -21.92
CA CYS A 166 17.22 -12.68 -22.49
C CYS A 166 16.44 -13.52 -23.52
N GLU A 167 16.98 -14.63 -24.01
CA GLU A 167 16.25 -15.61 -24.82
C GLU A 167 15.38 -16.49 -23.92
N ASP A 168 15.92 -16.90 -22.77
CA ASP A 168 15.28 -17.84 -21.84
C ASP A 168 14.37 -17.17 -20.81
N SER A 169 14.41 -15.85 -20.66
CA SER A 169 13.70 -15.11 -19.61
C SER A 169 13.38 -13.67 -20.01
N THR A 170 12.34 -13.13 -19.39
CA THR A 170 12.00 -11.70 -19.45
C THR A 170 12.55 -10.97 -18.23
N PHE A 171 12.80 -9.66 -18.39
CA PHE A 171 13.32 -8.81 -17.32
C PHE A 171 12.55 -7.50 -17.24
N SER A 172 12.37 -6.99 -16.02
CA SER A 172 11.78 -5.68 -15.76
C SER A 172 12.76 -4.55 -16.06
N ALA A 173 14.06 -4.79 -15.90
CA ALA A 173 15.14 -3.87 -16.23
C ALA A 173 16.46 -4.61 -16.44
N ILE A 174 17.38 -3.99 -17.20
CA ILE A 174 18.72 -4.53 -17.46
C ILE A 174 19.77 -3.46 -17.10
N LEU A 175 20.71 -3.77 -16.22
CA LEU A 175 21.86 -2.92 -15.91
C LEU A 175 23.09 -3.44 -16.65
N ILE A 176 23.80 -2.57 -17.38
CA ILE A 176 25.01 -2.93 -18.11
C ILE A 176 26.17 -2.06 -17.63
N SER A 177 27.29 -2.70 -17.30
CA SER A 177 28.50 -2.00 -16.93
C SER A 177 29.08 -1.25 -18.13
N MET A 178 29.23 0.07 -17.98
CA MET A 178 29.90 0.89 -19.00
C MET A 178 31.42 0.70 -19.01
N ALA A 179 31.96 0.02 -17.99
CA ALA A 179 33.37 -0.33 -17.90
C ALA A 179 33.74 -1.64 -18.64
N LEU A 180 32.77 -2.29 -19.30
CA LEU A 180 33.08 -3.43 -20.17
C LEU A 180 34.04 -3.00 -21.30
N PRO A 181 34.94 -3.88 -21.76
CA PRO A 181 35.93 -3.53 -22.78
C PRO A 181 35.30 -2.97 -24.07
N ASN A 182 35.99 -2.02 -24.71
CA ASN A 182 35.62 -1.45 -26.01
C ASN A 182 34.19 -0.85 -26.02
N ASP A 183 33.42 -1.14 -27.08
CA ASP A 183 32.03 -0.69 -27.25
C ASP A 183 30.99 -1.74 -26.82
N THR A 184 31.43 -2.79 -26.10
CA THR A 184 30.58 -3.96 -25.76
C THR A 184 29.27 -3.57 -25.10
N ALA A 185 29.27 -2.61 -24.16
CA ALA A 185 28.04 -2.17 -23.49
C ALA A 185 27.02 -1.55 -24.47
N VAL A 186 27.50 -0.74 -25.42
CA VAL A 186 26.67 -0.07 -26.43
C VAL A 186 26.16 -1.08 -27.45
N ASP A 187 27.03 -1.98 -27.92
CA ASP A 187 26.67 -3.06 -28.83
C ASP A 187 25.65 -4.03 -28.22
N LEU A 188 25.84 -4.40 -26.95
CA LEU A 188 24.89 -5.23 -26.22
C LEU A 188 23.53 -4.55 -26.14
N ARG A 189 23.46 -3.27 -25.73
CA ARG A 189 22.19 -2.52 -25.70
C ARG A 189 21.52 -2.55 -27.08
N ARG A 190 22.26 -2.27 -28.14
CA ARG A 190 21.74 -2.26 -29.51
C ARG A 190 21.14 -3.62 -29.89
N LYS A 191 21.81 -4.72 -29.56
CA LYS A 191 21.31 -6.09 -29.80
C LYS A 191 20.08 -6.40 -28.96
N LEU A 192 20.05 -6.02 -27.68
CA LEU A 192 18.87 -6.19 -26.82
C LEU A 192 17.64 -5.46 -27.38
N LYS A 193 17.82 -4.27 -27.97
CA LYS A 193 16.72 -3.53 -28.64
C LYS A 193 16.23 -4.17 -29.96
N THR A 194 16.90 -5.21 -30.44
CA THR A 194 16.43 -6.06 -31.55
C THR A 194 15.87 -7.42 -31.09
N ASN A 195 15.96 -7.74 -29.79
CA ASN A 195 15.43 -8.99 -29.24
C ASN A 195 13.97 -8.81 -28.80
N HIS A 196 13.07 -9.60 -29.39
CA HIS A 196 11.62 -9.51 -29.15
C HIS A 196 11.21 -9.67 -27.68
N ASN A 197 11.98 -10.40 -26.86
CA ASN A 197 11.67 -10.63 -25.45
C ASN A 197 11.96 -9.42 -24.56
N VAL A 198 12.87 -8.53 -24.98
CA VAL A 198 13.42 -7.46 -24.13
C VAL A 198 13.54 -6.10 -24.84
N LEU A 199 12.98 -5.96 -26.04
CA LEU A 199 13.07 -4.71 -26.83
C LEU A 199 12.50 -3.49 -26.07
N ASN A 200 11.45 -3.71 -25.27
CA ASN A 200 10.81 -2.69 -24.45
C ASN A 200 11.42 -2.58 -23.04
N THR A 201 12.29 -3.50 -22.63
CA THR A 201 12.89 -3.48 -21.29
C THR A 201 13.85 -2.30 -21.17
N PRO A 202 13.73 -1.44 -20.13
CA PRO A 202 14.66 -0.33 -19.90
C PRO A 202 16.08 -0.86 -19.66
N VAL A 203 17.07 -0.19 -20.27
CA VAL A 203 18.49 -0.53 -20.15
C VAL A 203 19.22 0.63 -19.49
N ILE A 204 19.84 0.36 -18.34
CA ILE A 204 20.47 1.35 -17.46
C ILE A 204 21.99 1.14 -17.50
N GLY A 205 22.74 2.24 -17.60
CA GLY A 205 24.20 2.19 -17.61
C GLY A 205 24.76 2.22 -16.20
N MET A 206 25.74 1.38 -15.88
CA MET A 206 26.50 1.49 -14.62
C MET A 206 27.85 2.16 -14.90
N ILE A 207 27.98 3.42 -14.47
CA ILE A 207 29.15 4.28 -14.75
C ILE A 207 30.06 4.40 -13.54
N VAL A 208 31.36 4.61 -13.76
CA VAL A 208 32.30 4.92 -12.68
C VAL A 208 32.18 6.40 -12.33
N LYS A 209 32.19 6.74 -11.04
CA LYS A 209 32.13 8.14 -10.59
C LYS A 209 33.22 8.98 -11.27
N GLY A 210 32.82 10.08 -11.91
CA GLY A 210 33.71 11.00 -12.63
C GLY A 210 33.99 10.62 -14.09
N ASP A 211 33.43 9.51 -14.60
CA ASP A 211 33.58 9.11 -16.00
C ASP A 211 32.51 9.78 -16.90
N GLU A 212 32.72 11.06 -17.18
CA GLU A 212 31.81 11.86 -18.03
C GLU A 212 31.74 11.33 -19.47
N VAL A 213 32.81 10.69 -19.95
CA VAL A 213 32.87 10.10 -21.30
C VAL A 213 31.93 8.89 -21.38
N ALA A 214 31.98 8.00 -20.39
CA ALA A 214 31.05 6.87 -20.31
C ALA A 214 29.61 7.33 -20.16
N GLN A 215 29.36 8.36 -19.35
CA GLN A 215 28.02 8.94 -19.16
C GLN A 215 27.45 9.49 -20.48
N LYS A 216 28.24 10.31 -21.19
CA LYS A 216 27.83 10.85 -22.49
C LYS A 216 27.57 9.73 -23.50
N LYS A 217 28.43 8.71 -23.54
CA LYS A 217 28.27 7.56 -24.44
C LYS A 217 27.01 6.76 -24.14
N ALA A 218 26.66 6.57 -22.86
CA ALA A 218 25.42 5.91 -22.47
C ALA A 218 24.19 6.72 -22.94
N LEU A 219 24.20 8.03 -22.76
CA LEU A 219 23.14 8.92 -23.22
C LEU A 219 22.98 8.88 -24.75
N ASP A 220 24.08 9.06 -25.48
CA ASP A 220 24.11 9.05 -26.96
C ASP A 220 23.65 7.69 -27.52
N ALA A 221 23.97 6.60 -26.82
CA ALA A 221 23.52 5.26 -27.16
C ALA A 221 22.07 4.96 -26.78
N GLY A 222 21.38 5.86 -26.06
CA GLY A 222 19.97 5.76 -25.68
C GLY A 222 19.70 4.93 -24.42
N PHE A 223 20.66 4.76 -23.51
CA PHE A 223 20.37 4.18 -22.20
C PHE A 223 19.27 5.00 -21.50
N ALA A 224 18.38 4.31 -20.78
CA ALA A 224 17.21 4.94 -20.16
C ALA A 224 17.61 5.90 -19.04
N ASP A 225 18.62 5.50 -18.25
CA ASP A 225 19.26 6.33 -17.23
C ASP A 225 20.63 5.69 -16.88
N CYS A 226 21.34 6.25 -15.90
CA CYS A 226 22.60 5.71 -15.39
C CYS A 226 22.65 5.67 -13.85
N VAL A 227 23.31 4.66 -13.31
CA VAL A 227 23.66 4.56 -11.88
C VAL A 227 25.19 4.63 -11.73
N THR A 228 25.64 5.32 -10.68
CA THR A 228 27.07 5.58 -10.46
C THR A 228 27.67 4.59 -9.47
N LYS A 229 28.86 4.06 -9.78
CA LYS A 229 29.71 3.24 -8.90
C LYS A 229 30.66 4.14 -8.08
N PRO A 230 30.85 3.91 -6.77
CA PRO A 230 30.19 2.89 -5.94
C PRO A 230 28.70 3.20 -5.76
N PHE A 231 27.87 2.15 -5.70
CA PHE A 231 26.42 2.31 -5.67
C PHE A 231 25.94 2.86 -4.33
N ASP A 232 25.17 3.93 -4.41
CA ASP A 232 24.29 4.39 -3.35
C ASP A 232 22.97 3.64 -3.48
N ALA A 233 22.55 2.92 -2.44
CA ALA A 233 21.36 2.07 -2.49
C ALA A 233 20.11 2.88 -2.83
N ASN A 234 19.92 4.02 -2.17
CA ASN A 234 18.72 4.85 -2.31
C ASN A 234 18.61 5.47 -3.70
N LYS A 235 19.71 5.99 -4.25
CA LYS A 235 19.77 6.53 -5.62
C LYS A 235 19.61 5.44 -6.67
N THR A 236 20.22 4.27 -6.45
CA THR A 236 20.12 3.15 -7.38
C THR A 236 18.69 2.65 -7.47
N GLU A 237 18.03 2.40 -6.33
CA GLU A 237 16.62 2.03 -6.32
C GLU A 237 15.77 3.09 -7.00
N ALA A 238 15.97 4.37 -6.68
CA ALA A 238 15.13 5.40 -7.26
C ALA A 238 15.21 5.51 -8.78
N VAL A 239 16.42 5.40 -9.35
CA VAL A 239 16.60 5.30 -10.81
C VAL A 239 15.79 4.11 -11.33
N MET A 240 15.83 2.97 -10.64
CA MET A 240 15.11 1.77 -11.02
C MET A 240 13.58 1.93 -10.96
N TYR A 241 13.04 2.56 -9.90
CA TYR A 241 11.62 2.88 -9.81
C TYR A 241 11.19 3.82 -10.94
N LYS A 242 11.96 4.87 -11.22
CA LYS A 242 11.71 5.81 -12.32
C LYS A 242 11.69 5.13 -13.69
N VAL A 243 12.74 4.37 -14.03
CA VAL A 243 12.86 3.77 -15.38
C VAL A 243 11.88 2.61 -15.61
N MET A 244 11.47 1.91 -14.55
CA MET A 244 10.43 0.88 -14.61
C MET A 244 9.02 1.46 -14.43
N ASN A 245 8.89 2.77 -14.21
CA ASN A 245 7.63 3.46 -13.94
C ASN A 245 6.86 2.82 -12.76
N LEU A 246 7.58 2.42 -11.72
CA LEU A 246 7.02 1.90 -10.47
C LEU A 246 6.62 3.05 -9.54
N ASP A 247 5.71 2.77 -8.62
CA ASP A 247 5.36 3.69 -7.54
C ASP A 247 6.50 3.79 -6.52
N SER A 248 7.35 4.82 -6.61
CA SER A 248 8.45 5.05 -5.66
C SER A 248 7.97 5.24 -4.23
N SER A 249 6.74 5.74 -4.06
CA SER A 249 6.12 5.90 -2.74
C SER A 249 5.95 4.56 -2.01
N ALA A 250 5.88 3.43 -2.71
CA ALA A 250 5.79 2.10 -2.09
C ALA A 250 7.02 1.72 -1.24
N ARG A 251 8.16 2.41 -1.42
CA ARG A 251 9.37 2.26 -0.60
C ARG A 251 9.15 2.73 0.83
N TYR A 252 8.30 3.73 1.00
CA TYR A 252 8.11 4.45 2.25
C TYR A 252 6.70 4.21 2.81
N PHE A 253 5.72 4.08 1.94
CA PHE A 253 4.31 3.95 2.29
C PHE A 253 3.78 2.55 1.98
N LYS A 254 3.20 1.91 2.99
CA LYS A 254 2.54 0.61 2.87
C LYS A 254 1.14 0.69 3.44
N PHE A 255 0.25 -0.14 2.91
CA PHE A 255 -1.04 -0.39 3.56
C PHE A 255 -0.88 -1.64 4.41
N VAL A 256 -1.10 -1.49 5.71
CA VAL A 256 -1.08 -2.59 6.67
C VAL A 256 -2.45 -2.56 7.33
N ASP A 257 -3.24 -3.62 7.17
CA ASP A 257 -4.63 -3.70 7.65
C ASP A 257 -5.48 -2.49 7.25
N ASP A 258 -5.95 -1.68 8.20
CA ASP A 258 -6.70 -0.43 7.99
C ASP A 258 -5.87 0.83 8.31
N TYR A 259 -4.55 0.75 8.12
CA TYR A 259 -3.58 1.82 8.40
C TYR A 259 -2.78 2.17 7.13
N LEU A 260 -2.51 3.47 6.95
CA LEU A 260 -1.37 3.90 6.14
C LEU A 260 -0.14 3.85 7.03
N PHE A 261 0.80 3.01 6.67
CA PHE A 261 2.08 2.88 7.34
C PHE A 261 3.14 3.64 6.55
N PHE A 262 3.71 4.69 7.14
CA PHE A 262 4.80 5.47 6.57
C PHE A 262 6.08 5.19 7.35
N LYS A 263 7.02 4.47 6.75
CA LYS A 263 8.32 4.20 7.34
C LYS A 263 9.36 5.17 6.82
N LEU A 264 9.98 5.94 7.71
CA LEU A 264 11.08 6.81 7.33
C LEU A 264 12.32 5.97 6.98
N PRO A 265 13.00 6.29 5.87
CA PRO A 265 14.30 5.70 5.55
C PRO A 265 15.35 6.09 6.60
N PRO A 266 16.32 5.20 6.89
CA PRO A 266 17.42 5.52 7.80
C PRO A 266 18.35 6.62 7.25
N GLU A 267 18.48 6.76 5.91
CA GLU A 267 19.22 7.85 5.29
C GLU A 267 18.34 8.74 4.41
N LEU A 268 18.13 9.98 4.85
CA LEU A 268 17.34 11.00 4.16
C LEU A 268 18.20 11.89 3.26
N SER A 269 18.69 11.34 2.15
CA SER A 269 19.35 12.17 1.12
C SER A 269 18.36 13.16 0.47
N THR A 270 18.83 14.29 -0.07
CA THR A 270 17.97 15.27 -0.80
C THR A 270 17.05 14.61 -1.82
N PHE A 271 17.57 13.61 -2.55
CA PHE A 271 16.77 12.86 -3.51
C PHE A 271 15.58 12.13 -2.85
N VAL A 272 15.82 11.48 -1.70
CA VAL A 272 14.78 10.74 -0.95
C VAL A 272 13.76 11.71 -0.38
N LEU A 273 14.21 12.86 0.11
CA LEU A 273 13.33 13.92 0.60
C LEU A 273 12.38 14.40 -0.49
N ASP A 274 12.92 14.76 -1.65
CA ASP A 274 12.13 15.23 -2.80
C ASP A 274 11.13 14.15 -3.26
N ASP A 275 11.54 12.89 -3.36
CA ASP A 275 10.67 11.77 -3.76
C ASP A 275 9.52 11.52 -2.77
N ILE A 276 9.76 11.65 -1.46
CA ILE A 276 8.70 11.55 -0.45
C ILE A 276 7.72 12.72 -0.61
N LYS A 277 8.22 13.96 -0.68
CA LYS A 277 7.41 15.18 -0.77
C LYS A 277 6.54 15.20 -2.03
N GLU A 278 7.09 14.83 -3.19
CA GLU A 278 6.37 14.76 -4.46
C GLU A 278 5.19 13.76 -4.43
N ASN A 279 5.31 12.69 -3.64
CA ASN A 279 4.31 11.62 -3.59
C ASN A 279 3.31 11.74 -2.42
N MET A 280 3.63 12.55 -1.41
CA MET A 280 2.90 12.67 -0.14
C MET A 280 1.41 12.96 -0.33
N ASP A 281 1.12 14.03 -1.08
CA ASP A 281 -0.21 14.52 -1.44
C ASP A 281 -1.10 13.43 -2.05
N LYS A 282 -0.55 12.73 -3.04
CA LYS A 282 -1.25 11.67 -3.75
C LYS A 282 -1.51 10.50 -2.80
N ARG A 283 -0.54 10.18 -1.93
CA ARG A 283 -0.66 9.07 -0.99
C ARG A 283 -1.72 9.31 0.08
N ILE A 284 -1.73 10.50 0.68
CA ILE A 284 -2.75 10.91 1.67
C ILE A 284 -4.15 10.85 1.03
N ARG A 285 -4.32 11.47 -0.15
CA ARG A 285 -5.62 11.46 -0.86
C ARG A 285 -6.09 10.04 -1.21
N ASN A 286 -5.20 9.20 -1.75
CA ASN A 286 -5.55 7.83 -2.11
C ASN A 286 -5.95 7.02 -0.88
N THR A 287 -5.21 7.15 0.22
CA THR A 287 -5.49 6.49 1.50
C THR A 287 -6.91 6.80 2.00
N ILE A 288 -7.31 8.07 1.93
CA ILE A 288 -8.64 8.51 2.38
C ILE A 288 -9.73 8.07 1.43
N ASN A 289 -9.47 8.11 0.12
CA ASN A 289 -10.37 7.54 -0.89
C ASN A 289 -10.58 6.03 -0.67
N GLU A 290 -9.58 5.34 -0.10
CA GLU A 290 -9.68 3.95 0.34
C GLU A 290 -10.43 3.77 1.68
N GLY A 291 -10.80 4.86 2.34
CA GLY A 291 -11.54 4.87 3.60
C GLY A 291 -10.67 4.60 4.83
N ILE A 292 -9.35 4.67 4.65
CA ILE A 292 -8.35 4.55 5.72
C ILE A 292 -8.18 5.93 6.35
N LEU A 293 -8.40 6.01 7.66
CA LEU A 293 -8.32 7.24 8.45
C LEU A 293 -7.29 7.13 9.58
N LYS A 294 -6.41 6.15 9.49
CA LYS A 294 -5.39 5.87 10.51
C LYS A 294 -4.02 5.90 9.84
N LEU A 295 -3.10 6.63 10.45
CA LEU A 295 -1.71 6.76 10.03
C LEU A 295 -0.81 6.23 11.13
N ILE A 296 0.20 5.49 10.73
CA ILE A 296 1.32 5.13 11.60
C ILE A 296 2.59 5.61 10.89
N ILE A 297 3.38 6.44 11.57
CA ILE A 297 4.72 6.83 11.10
C ILE A 297 5.76 6.07 11.90
N ASP A 298 6.63 5.30 11.24
CA ASP A 298 7.73 4.58 11.87
C ASP A 298 9.05 5.35 11.67
N VAL A 299 9.55 5.89 12.78
CA VAL A 299 10.84 6.60 12.87
C VAL A 299 11.83 5.85 13.78
N SER A 300 11.50 4.64 14.23
CA SER A 300 12.28 3.91 15.24
C SER A 300 13.67 3.45 14.76
N PHE A 301 13.93 3.58 13.45
CA PHE A 301 15.20 3.22 12.82
C PHE A 301 16.21 4.36 12.78
N LEU A 302 15.81 5.58 13.16
CA LEU A 302 16.70 6.73 13.20
C LEU A 302 17.60 6.65 14.43
N GLU A 303 18.92 6.69 14.22
CA GLU A 303 19.89 6.71 15.33
C GLU A 303 19.90 8.06 16.05
N GLU A 304 19.67 9.15 15.32
CA GLU A 304 19.53 10.52 15.81
C GLU A 304 18.38 11.21 15.06
N VAL A 305 17.62 12.06 15.76
CA VAL A 305 16.57 12.87 15.12
C VAL A 305 17.22 14.10 14.48
N ASP A 306 17.31 14.09 13.15
CA ASP A 306 17.86 15.21 12.37
C ASP A 306 16.77 16.16 11.85
N GLU A 307 17.21 17.33 11.36
CA GLU A 307 16.33 18.37 10.81
C GLU A 307 15.48 17.86 9.63
N ASN A 308 15.99 16.92 8.84
CA ASN A 308 15.29 16.42 7.66
C ASN A 308 14.12 15.49 8.04
N ALA A 309 14.32 14.67 9.08
CA ALA A 309 13.29 13.80 9.60
C ALA A 309 12.16 14.62 10.24
N ILE A 310 12.52 15.64 11.03
CA ILE A 310 11.57 16.62 11.60
C ILE A 310 10.77 17.30 10.49
N GLU A 311 11.44 17.80 9.46
CA GLU A 311 10.80 18.48 8.33
C GLU A 311 9.77 17.57 7.63
N ILE A 312 10.13 16.32 7.32
CA ILE A 312 9.24 15.40 6.62
C ILE A 312 8.01 15.02 7.44
N VAL A 313 8.20 14.72 8.73
CA VAL A 313 7.08 14.31 9.59
C VAL A 313 6.15 15.49 9.82
N GLY A 314 6.72 16.67 10.09
CA GLY A 314 5.95 17.92 10.23
C GLY A 314 5.15 18.26 8.97
N GLU A 315 5.80 18.23 7.79
CA GLU A 315 5.10 18.51 6.52
C GLU A 315 3.97 17.50 6.24
N PHE A 316 4.16 16.23 6.64
CA PHE A 316 3.12 15.21 6.52
C PHE A 316 1.92 15.49 7.42
N ALA A 317 2.17 15.89 8.66
CA ALA A 317 1.14 16.24 9.64
C ALA A 317 0.39 17.53 9.24
N GLU A 318 1.12 18.59 8.89
CA GLU A 318 0.57 19.87 8.43
C GLU A 318 -0.35 19.66 7.22
N LYS A 319 0.06 18.85 6.23
CA LYS A 319 -0.80 18.54 5.07
C LYS A 319 -2.08 17.83 5.44
N ILE A 320 -2.07 16.94 6.44
CA ILE A 320 -3.27 16.27 6.92
C ILE A 320 -4.23 17.29 7.55
N GLU A 321 -3.70 18.18 8.37
CA GLU A 321 -4.45 19.23 9.05
C GLU A 321 -5.02 20.26 8.07
N ASP A 322 -4.22 20.74 7.12
CA ASP A 322 -4.61 21.69 6.07
C ASP A 322 -5.76 21.16 5.22
N MET A 323 -5.71 19.86 4.92
CA MET A 323 -6.77 19.16 4.19
C MET A 323 -8.02 18.91 5.04
N LYS A 324 -8.00 19.25 6.35
CA LYS A 324 -9.07 19.08 7.34
C LYS A 324 -9.57 17.65 7.40
N LEU A 325 -8.63 16.72 7.37
CA LEU A 325 -8.91 15.30 7.30
C LEU A 325 -9.11 14.73 8.70
N PRO A 326 -10.09 13.82 8.91
CA PRO A 326 -10.30 13.18 10.21
C PRO A 326 -9.32 12.01 10.41
N MET A 327 -8.06 12.17 9.98
CA MET A 327 -7.04 11.14 10.15
C MET A 327 -6.47 11.21 11.57
N ARG A 328 -6.33 10.04 12.20
CA ARG A 328 -5.64 9.89 13.49
C ARG A 328 -4.26 9.29 13.23
N GLY A 329 -3.25 9.83 13.91
CA GLY A 329 -1.87 9.38 13.77
C GLY A 329 -1.33 8.72 15.04
N ALA A 330 -0.35 7.86 14.85
CA ALA A 330 0.57 7.39 15.87
C ALA A 330 1.99 7.38 15.29
N ILE A 331 2.99 7.61 16.12
CA ILE A 331 4.41 7.61 15.76
C ILE A 331 5.09 6.51 16.55
N ILE A 332 5.74 5.59 15.84
CA ILE A 332 6.62 4.59 16.44
C ILE A 332 7.99 5.23 16.60
N ALA A 333 8.35 5.57 17.83
CA ALA A 333 9.61 6.20 18.18
C ALA A 333 10.16 5.58 19.47
N THR A 334 11.47 5.42 19.54
CA THR A 334 12.16 4.83 20.70
C THR A 334 13.32 5.70 21.12
N GLY A 335 13.66 5.71 22.41
CA GLY A 335 14.78 6.47 22.96
C GLY A 335 14.36 7.71 23.73
N GLU A 336 15.33 8.47 24.24
CA GLU A 336 15.08 9.65 25.10
C GLU A 336 14.37 10.79 24.38
N ASP A 337 14.48 10.84 23.06
CA ASP A 337 13.91 11.88 22.21
C ASP A 337 12.52 11.52 21.65
N ALA A 338 11.91 10.38 22.02
CA ALA A 338 10.66 9.93 21.43
C ALA A 338 9.49 10.92 21.62
N ASP A 339 9.41 11.59 22.78
CA ASP A 339 8.34 12.56 23.06
C ASP A 339 8.48 13.85 22.23
N MET A 340 9.63 14.08 21.59
CA MET A 340 9.85 15.30 20.80
C MET A 340 8.91 15.39 19.59
N TRP A 341 8.47 14.24 19.06
CA TRP A 341 7.65 14.18 17.85
C TRP A 341 6.25 14.77 18.05
N ASN A 342 5.75 14.82 19.29
CA ASN A 342 4.49 15.50 19.64
C ASN A 342 4.62 17.02 19.71
N ASN A 343 5.84 17.57 19.68
CA ASN A 343 6.05 19.02 19.61
C ASN A 343 6.01 19.56 18.18
N LEU A 344 5.82 18.69 17.18
CA LEU A 344 5.64 19.10 15.79
C LEU A 344 4.20 19.52 15.55
N ASP A 345 4.03 20.62 14.82
CA ASP A 345 2.70 21.12 14.42
C ASP A 345 1.92 20.02 13.69
N GLY A 346 0.71 19.71 14.17
CA GLY A 346 -0.18 18.68 13.62
C GLY A 346 0.02 17.27 14.20
N CYS A 347 1.03 17.06 15.04
CA CYS A 347 1.31 15.78 15.72
C CYS A 347 0.92 15.78 17.21
N GLU A 348 0.39 16.87 17.75
CA GLU A 348 0.22 17.07 19.20
C GLU A 348 -0.68 16.01 19.85
N GLU A 349 -1.70 15.56 19.11
CA GLU A 349 -2.67 14.55 19.55
C GLU A 349 -2.28 13.12 19.12
N TRP A 350 -1.12 12.91 18.50
CA TRP A 350 -0.70 11.60 18.02
C TRP A 350 -0.07 10.79 19.16
N GLY A 351 -0.34 9.49 19.20
CA GLY A 351 0.29 8.60 20.19
C GLY A 351 1.75 8.32 19.85
N ILE A 352 2.64 8.41 20.84
CA ILE A 352 4.00 7.86 20.76
C ILE A 352 3.96 6.40 21.22
N CYS A 353 4.42 5.50 20.37
CA CYS A 353 4.33 4.06 20.58
C CYS A 353 5.69 3.38 20.42
N GLU A 354 5.90 2.26 21.13
CA GLU A 354 7.17 1.53 21.09
C GLU A 354 7.31 0.66 19.84
N ASP A 355 6.19 0.13 19.33
CA ASP A 355 6.16 -0.73 18.16
C ASP A 355 4.83 -0.65 17.37
N LEU A 356 4.72 -1.48 16.34
CA LEU A 356 3.55 -1.51 15.46
C LEU A 356 2.29 -2.02 16.17
N ASP A 357 2.41 -2.96 17.09
CA ASP A 357 1.24 -3.53 17.77
C ASP A 357 0.69 -2.51 18.79
N ASP A 358 1.56 -1.82 19.52
CA ASP A 358 1.21 -0.71 20.42
C ASP A 358 0.54 0.44 19.65
N ALA A 359 1.09 0.84 18.50
CA ALA A 359 0.48 1.86 17.63
C ALA A 359 -0.92 1.45 17.14
N LYS A 360 -1.12 0.17 16.81
CA LYS A 360 -2.43 -0.34 16.40
C LYS A 360 -3.43 -0.32 17.55
N GLU A 361 -3.01 -0.66 18.76
CA GLU A 361 -3.83 -0.63 19.97
C GLU A 361 -4.25 0.80 20.32
N HIS A 362 -3.31 1.74 20.33
CA HIS A 362 -3.59 3.17 20.54
C HIS A 362 -4.66 3.69 19.57
N LEU A 363 -4.52 3.39 18.28
CA LEU A 363 -5.44 3.84 17.23
C LEU A 363 -6.77 3.05 17.19
N ALA A 364 -6.89 1.97 17.94
CA ALA A 364 -8.14 1.21 18.08
C ALA A 364 -9.09 1.81 19.14
N LYS A 365 -8.55 2.54 20.14
CA LYS A 365 -9.34 3.23 21.17
C LYS A 365 -10.28 4.27 20.56
N ASP A 366 -11.51 4.38 21.06
CA ASP A 366 -12.48 5.37 20.56
C ASP A 366 -11.99 6.78 20.94
N PRO A 367 -12.11 7.82 20.09
CA PRO A 367 -11.63 9.17 20.43
C PRO A 367 -12.25 9.73 21.72
N GLU A 368 -13.46 9.29 22.08
CA GLU A 368 -14.14 9.70 23.32
C GLU A 368 -13.50 9.09 24.60
N GLU A 369 -12.68 8.03 24.50
CA GLU A 369 -12.00 7.41 25.64
C GLU A 369 -10.65 8.07 25.99
N LEU A 370 -10.10 8.91 25.11
CA LEU A 370 -8.79 9.56 25.28
C LEU A 370 -8.88 10.95 25.94
N GLU A 371 -10.07 11.55 26.07
CA GLU A 371 -10.27 12.84 26.75
C GLU A 371 -10.43 12.70 28.28
N GLU A 372 -10.40 11.47 28.83
CA GLU A 372 -10.60 11.20 30.27
C GLU A 372 -9.31 10.80 31.04
N GLU A 373 -8.14 10.77 30.40
CA GLU A 373 -6.83 10.59 31.06
C GLU A 373 -6.03 11.90 31.09
#